data_AF-A0A437P7M7-F1
#
_entry.id   AF-A0A437P7M7-F1
#
_cell.length_a   1.000
_cell.length_b   1.000
_cell.length_c   1.000
_cell.angle_alpha   90.00
_cell.angle_beta   90.00
_cell.angle_gamma   90.00
#
_symmetry.space_group_name_H-M   'P 1'
#
loop_
_entity.id
_entity.type
_entity.pdbx_description
1 polymer ?
#
loop_
_entity_poly.entity_id
_entity_poly.type
_entity_poly.pdbx_seq_one_letter_code
_entity_poly.pdbx_strand_id
1 'polypeptide(L)'
;MFSIPERGWWLIAVMATAFFMIAVPALATGMKYADDPRRTTEQQARQRKWLFYLGGPVLFAALLGAKLLRSGSASPILFMYSAVVASLPIAIAPVRGRLIKQSIAQQQNPDTKIKLDRVTAVWIYGFLSVVMLVVVAAVMATTYGKQN
;
A
#
# COMPACT_ATOMS: atom_id res chain seq x y z
N MET A 1 10.09 7.38 20.82
CA MET A 1 9.40 6.49 19.85
C MET A 1 10.25 5.29 19.39
N PHE A 2 11.58 5.38 19.32
CA PHE A 2 12.44 4.23 18.96
C PHE A 2 13.00 3.42 20.14
N SER A 3 12.40 3.54 21.33
CA SER A 3 12.73 2.73 22.52
C SER A 3 12.29 1.26 22.37
N ILE A 4 11.56 0.95 21.30
CA ILE A 4 11.14 -0.40 20.96
C ILE A 4 12.38 -1.18 20.49
N PRO A 5 12.66 -2.37 21.05
CA PRO A 5 13.75 -3.23 20.58
C PRO A 5 13.64 -3.46 19.08
N GLU A 6 14.77 -3.70 18.39
CA GLU A 6 14.76 -3.92 16.93
C GLU A 6 13.76 -5.02 16.51
N ARG A 7 13.61 -6.05 17.35
CA ARG A 7 12.60 -7.12 17.20
C ARG A 7 11.15 -6.61 17.18
N GLY A 8 10.81 -5.55 17.92
CA GLY A 8 9.47 -4.98 17.90
C GLY A 8 9.17 -4.24 16.59
N TRP A 9 10.16 -3.63 15.95
CA TRP A 9 10.00 -3.02 14.62
C TRP A 9 9.76 -4.06 13.53
N TRP A 10 10.40 -5.22 13.62
CA TRP A 10 10.08 -6.37 12.77
C TRP A 10 8.64 -6.81 12.96
N LEU A 11 8.17 -6.89 14.20
CA LEU A 11 6.81 -7.30 14.52
C LEU A 11 5.78 -6.31 13.96
N ILE A 12 6.03 -5.01 14.07
CA ILE A 12 5.20 -3.96 13.47
C ILE A 12 5.18 -4.09 11.94
N ALA A 13 6.33 -4.31 11.29
CA ALA A 13 6.41 -4.48 9.85
C ALA A 13 5.66 -5.72 9.37
N VAL A 14 5.77 -6.84 10.09
CA VAL A 14 5.00 -8.06 9.81
C VAL A 14 3.51 -7.80 9.98
N MET A 15 3.09 -7.16 11.08
CA MET A 15 1.69 -6.84 11.33
C MET A 15 1.13 -5.86 10.29
N ALA A 16 1.88 -4.85 9.88
CA ALA A 16 1.49 -3.93 8.83
C ALA A 16 1.35 -4.64 7.48
N THR A 17 2.26 -5.56 7.17
CA THR A 17 2.20 -6.40 5.97
C THR A 17 0.99 -7.32 6.00
N ALA A 18 0.74 -7.99 7.14
CA ALA A 18 -0.43 -8.85 7.33
C ALA A 18 -1.73 -8.04 7.21
N PHE A 19 -1.79 -6.87 7.85
CA PHE A 19 -2.91 -5.94 7.73
C PHE A 19 -3.14 -5.54 6.28
N PHE A 20 -2.09 -5.17 5.55
CA PHE A 20 -2.20 -4.84 4.12
C PHE A 20 -2.71 -6.04 3.31
N MET A 21 -2.16 -7.23 3.54
CA MET A 21 -2.58 -8.47 2.90
C MET A 21 -4.03 -8.84 3.20
N ILE A 22 -4.61 -8.40 4.31
CA ILE A 22 -6.03 -8.63 4.65
C ILE A 22 -6.91 -7.49 4.12
N ALA A 23 -6.49 -6.24 4.30
CA ALA A 23 -7.26 -5.05 3.97
C ALA A 23 -7.45 -4.90 2.46
N VAL A 24 -6.43 -5.20 1.65
CA VAL A 24 -6.55 -5.08 0.19
C VAL A 24 -7.56 -6.09 -0.37
N PRO A 25 -7.50 -7.40 -0.06
CA PRO A 25 -8.54 -8.33 -0.48
C PRO A 25 -9.92 -7.95 0.05
N ALA A 26 -10.05 -7.44 1.28
CA ALA A 26 -11.34 -6.95 1.80
C ALA A 26 -11.88 -5.77 0.96
N LEU A 27 -11.01 -4.84 0.56
CA LEU A 27 -11.32 -3.75 -0.39
C LEU A 27 -11.71 -4.29 -1.77
N ALA A 28 -11.15 -5.43 -2.19
CA ALA A 28 -11.47 -6.06 -3.47
C ALA A 28 -12.71 -6.96 -3.45
N THR A 29 -13.05 -7.58 -2.32
CA THR A 29 -14.12 -8.59 -2.23
C THR A 29 -15.51 -7.96 -2.36
N GLY A 30 -15.69 -6.70 -1.94
CA GLY A 30 -16.90 -5.92 -2.22
C GLY A 30 -17.04 -5.45 -3.68
N MET A 31 -16.11 -5.81 -4.58
CA MET A 31 -16.23 -5.61 -6.02
C MET A 31 -16.80 -6.85 -6.73
N LYS A 32 -17.18 -7.92 -6.01
CA LYS A 32 -17.93 -9.02 -6.59
C LYS A 32 -19.35 -8.54 -6.88
N TYR A 33 -19.53 -7.97 -8.06
CA TYR A 33 -20.84 -7.77 -8.66
C TYR A 33 -21.46 -9.14 -8.93
N ALA A 34 -22.71 -9.30 -8.49
CA ALA A 34 -23.56 -10.41 -8.90
C ALA A 34 -23.85 -10.24 -10.40
N ASP A 35 -23.69 -11.32 -11.15
CA ASP A 35 -23.90 -11.42 -12.60
C ASP A 35 -22.90 -10.65 -13.50
N ASP A 36 -21.81 -11.32 -13.90
CA ASP A 36 -21.40 -11.21 -15.31
C ASP A 36 -20.57 -12.44 -15.78
N PRO A 37 -20.78 -12.92 -17.02
CA PRO A 37 -20.35 -14.21 -17.51
C PRO A 37 -18.90 -14.18 -18.05
N ARG A 38 -18.14 -15.20 -17.62
CA ARG A 38 -17.23 -16.03 -18.42
C ARG A 38 -16.31 -15.34 -19.47
N ARG A 39 -15.02 -15.34 -19.11
CA ARG A 39 -13.84 -15.89 -19.84
C ARG A 39 -12.71 -14.95 -20.31
N THR A 40 -12.86 -13.64 -20.37
CA THR A 40 -11.74 -12.76 -20.79
C THR A 40 -11.02 -12.04 -19.65
N THR A 41 -11.58 -12.01 -18.44
CA THR A 41 -11.03 -11.26 -17.29
C THR A 41 -10.18 -12.09 -16.31
N GLU A 42 -10.12 -13.42 -16.48
CA GLU A 42 -9.41 -14.30 -15.53
C GLU A 42 -7.90 -14.06 -15.51
N GLN A 43 -7.31 -13.71 -16.65
CA GLN A 43 -5.88 -13.46 -16.76
C GLN A 43 -5.46 -12.16 -16.05
N GLN A 44 -6.28 -11.11 -16.16
CA GLN A 44 -6.04 -9.83 -15.50
C GLN A 44 -6.33 -9.90 -13.99
N ALA A 45 -7.36 -10.64 -13.59
CA ALA A 45 -7.63 -10.94 -12.18
C ALA A 45 -6.52 -11.80 -11.55
N ARG A 46 -5.98 -12.79 -12.29
CA ARG A 46 -4.82 -13.58 -11.87
C ARG A 46 -3.56 -12.73 -11.77
N GLN A 47 -3.22 -11.95 -12.79
CA GLN A 47 -2.04 -11.08 -12.76
C GLN A 47 -2.11 -10.07 -11.62
N ARG A 48 -3.27 -9.45 -11.39
CA ARG A 48 -3.43 -8.48 -10.30
C ARG A 48 -3.35 -9.15 -8.93
N LYS A 49 -3.90 -10.35 -8.76
CA LYS A 49 -3.67 -11.18 -7.56
C LYS A 49 -2.20 -11.55 -7.41
N TRP A 50 -1.51 -11.92 -8.48
CA TRP A 50 -0.11 -12.35 -8.46
C TRP A 50 0.83 -11.20 -8.15
N LEU A 51 0.63 -10.02 -8.76
CA LEU A 51 1.34 -8.78 -8.43
C LEU A 51 1.11 -8.34 -6.99
N PHE A 52 -0.08 -8.56 -6.42
CA PHE A 52 -0.32 -8.30 -5.01
C PHE A 52 0.35 -9.31 -4.08
N TYR A 53 0.24 -10.60 -4.39
CA TYR A 53 0.80 -11.69 -3.57
C TYR A 53 2.32 -11.79 -3.66
N LEU A 54 2.93 -11.47 -4.80
CA LEU A 54 4.38 -11.45 -4.94
C LEU A 54 4.97 -10.05 -4.73
N GLY A 55 4.30 -8.99 -5.17
CA GLY A 55 4.85 -7.63 -5.09
C GLY A 55 5.09 -7.18 -3.66
N GLY A 56 4.14 -7.42 -2.74
CA GLY A 56 4.31 -7.09 -1.32
C GLY A 56 5.52 -7.79 -0.68
N PRO A 57 5.61 -9.13 -0.76
CA PRO A 57 6.75 -9.90 -0.24
C PRO A 57 8.07 -9.61 -0.95
N VAL A 58 8.08 -9.40 -2.26
CA VAL A 58 9.31 -9.08 -3.01
C VAL A 58 9.81 -7.70 -2.64
N LEU A 59 8.93 -6.71 -2.48
CA LEU A 59 9.32 -5.37 -2.03
C LEU A 59 9.85 -5.40 -0.59
N PHE A 60 9.21 -6.20 0.28
CA PHE A 60 9.71 -6.46 1.63
C PHE A 60 11.08 -7.13 1.62
N ALA A 61 11.26 -8.18 0.79
CA ALA A 61 12.53 -8.89 0.62
C ALA A 61 13.64 -8.01 0.04
N ALA A 62 13.32 -7.13 -0.91
CA ALA A 62 14.25 -6.17 -1.49
C ALA A 62 14.71 -5.14 -0.45
N LEU A 63 13.81 -4.64 0.39
CA LEU A 63 14.15 -3.75 1.51
C LEU A 63 14.99 -4.47 2.57
N LEU A 64 14.68 -5.74 2.84
CA LEU A 64 15.47 -6.64 3.68
C LEU A 64 16.89 -6.85 3.14
N GLY A 65 17.03 -7.11 1.84
CA GLY A 65 18.31 -7.26 1.15
C GLY A 65 19.12 -5.97 1.15
N ALA A 66 18.46 -4.83 0.88
CA ALA A 66 19.09 -3.51 0.97
C ALA A 66 19.57 -3.19 2.40
N LYS A 67 18.86 -3.64 3.44
CA LYS A 67 19.31 -3.56 4.83
C LYS A 67 20.54 -4.43 5.08
N LEU A 68 20.57 -5.67 4.59
CA LEU A 68 21.74 -6.56 4.76
C LEU A 68 23.02 -5.95 4.16
N LEU A 69 22.89 -5.11 3.14
CA LEU A 69 23.99 -4.40 2.50
C LEU A 69 24.43 -3.11 3.22
N ARG A 70 23.64 -2.59 4.17
CA ARG A 70 23.91 -1.31 4.85
C ARG A 70 23.92 -1.48 6.38
N SER A 71 25.08 -1.25 7.00
CA SER A 71 25.33 -1.37 8.45
C SER A 71 24.66 -0.28 9.33
N GLY A 72 23.47 0.18 8.97
CA GLY A 72 22.69 1.19 9.70
C GLY A 72 21.58 0.60 10.57
N SER A 73 21.03 1.40 11.48
CA SER A 73 19.88 1.00 12.31
C SER A 73 18.67 0.66 11.44
N ALA A 74 18.08 -0.52 11.64
CA ALA A 74 16.93 -0.99 10.86
C ALA A 74 15.63 -0.26 11.14
N SER A 75 15.51 0.29 12.35
CA SER A 75 14.24 0.80 12.88
C SER A 75 13.62 1.91 12.05
N PRO A 76 14.36 2.92 11.54
CA PRO A 76 13.76 3.97 10.69
C PRO A 76 13.22 3.40 9.38
N ILE A 77 13.94 2.48 8.74
CA ILE A 77 13.53 1.87 7.46
C ILE A 77 12.28 1.03 7.67
N LEU A 78 12.24 0.21 8.72
CA LEU A 78 11.07 -0.60 9.07
C LEU A 78 9.87 0.26 9.45
N PHE A 79 10.08 1.38 10.15
CA PHE A 79 9.03 2.35 10.45
C PHE A 79 8.45 2.97 9.17
N MET A 80 9.31 3.49 8.28
CA MET A 80 8.88 4.07 7.01
C MET A 80 8.08 3.07 6.17
N TYR A 81 8.59 1.84 6.05
CA TYR A 81 7.91 0.77 5.33
C TYR A 81 6.53 0.49 5.92
N SER A 82 6.45 0.29 7.23
CA SER A 82 5.20 -0.03 7.92
C SER A 82 4.16 1.08 7.75
N ALA A 83 4.58 2.34 7.90
CA ALA A 83 3.71 3.49 7.75
C ALA A 83 3.15 3.60 6.32
N VAL A 84 4.01 3.45 5.30
CA VAL A 84 3.58 3.50 3.90
C VAL A 84 2.62 2.35 3.58
N VAL A 85 2.97 1.12 3.97
CA VAL A 85 2.14 -0.06 3.72
C VAL A 85 0.77 0.04 4.39
N ALA A 86 0.72 0.49 5.65
CA ALA A 86 -0.54 0.70 6.37
C ALA A 86 -1.37 1.85 5.78
N SER A 87 -0.71 2.89 5.24
CA SER A 87 -1.39 4.06 4.69
C SER A 87 -2.09 3.81 3.34
N LEU A 88 -1.59 2.87 2.54
CA LEU A 88 -2.16 2.53 1.23
C LEU A 88 -3.66 2.15 1.27
N PRO A 89 -4.12 1.18 2.08
CA PRO A 89 -5.54 0.85 2.16
C PRO A 89 -6.38 2.03 2.69
N ILE A 90 -5.83 2.85 3.58
CA ILE A 90 -6.49 4.05 4.12
C ILE A 90 -6.67 5.09 3.01
N ALA A 91 -5.65 5.31 2.18
CA ALA A 91 -5.69 6.22 1.05
C ALA A 91 -6.73 5.80 0.00
N ILE A 92 -6.88 4.49 -0.21
CA ILE A 92 -7.78 3.90 -1.21
C ILE A 92 -9.23 3.84 -0.72
N ALA A 93 -9.47 3.66 0.59
CA ALA A 93 -10.80 3.51 1.18
C ALA A 93 -11.83 4.56 0.72
N PRO A 94 -11.56 5.89 0.77
CA PRO A 94 -12.54 6.91 0.39
C PRO A 94 -12.81 6.96 -1.12
N VAL A 95 -11.84 6.59 -1.96
CA VAL A 95 -11.97 6.60 -3.43
C VAL A 95 -12.51 5.29 -3.99
N ARG A 96 -12.64 4.25 -3.16
CA ARG A 96 -13.13 2.91 -3.55
C ARG A 96 -14.45 2.97 -4.30
N GLY A 97 -15.43 3.73 -3.79
CA GLY A 97 -16.76 3.83 -4.42
C GLY A 97 -16.69 4.45 -5.82
N ARG A 98 -15.78 5.40 -6.04
CA ARG A 98 -15.58 6.03 -7.36
C ARG A 98 -14.90 5.08 -8.34
N LEU A 99 -13.88 4.34 -7.88
CA LEU A 99 -13.19 3.33 -8.68
C LEU A 99 -14.15 2.21 -9.13
N ILE A 100 -15.06 1.78 -8.25
CA ILE A 100 -16.08 0.77 -8.60
C ILE A 100 -17.02 1.30 -9.69
N LYS A 101 -17.56 2.52 -9.53
CA LYS A 101 -18.43 3.13 -10.54
C LYS A 101 -17.74 3.25 -11.90
N GLN A 102 -16.46 3.65 -11.93
CA GLN A 102 -15.69 3.70 -13.16
C GLN A 102 -15.48 2.33 -13.80
N SER A 103 -15.21 1.30 -12.99
CA SER A 103 -15.08 -0.09 -13.46
C SER A 103 -16.38 -0.59 -14.09
N ILE A 104 -17.54 -0.29 -13.49
CA ILE A 104 -18.85 -0.68 -14.02
C ILE A 104 -19.13 0.05 -15.33
N ALA A 105 -18.91 1.37 -15.37
CA ALA A 105 -19.10 2.16 -16.58
C ALA A 105 -18.20 1.68 -17.74
N GLN A 106 -16.99 1.21 -17.43
CA GLN A 106 -16.09 0.61 -18.40
C GLN A 106 -16.59 -0.74 -18.92
N GLN A 107 -17.14 -1.60 -18.06
CA GLN A 107 -17.72 -2.88 -18.50
C GLN A 107 -18.88 -2.66 -19.47
N GLN A 108 -19.68 -1.61 -19.25
CA GLN A 108 -20.77 -1.23 -20.14
C GLN A 108 -20.29 -0.61 -21.47
N ASN A 109 -19.10 0.01 -21.50
CA ASN A 109 -18.57 0.71 -22.69
C ASN A 109 -17.06 0.44 -22.87
N PRO A 110 -16.67 -0.71 -23.43
CA PRO A 110 -15.27 -1.17 -23.47
C PRO A 110 -14.33 -0.28 -24.28
N ASP A 111 -14.85 0.48 -25.26
CA ASP A 111 -14.05 1.39 -26.10
C ASP A 111 -13.65 2.69 -25.39
N THR A 112 -14.15 2.92 -24.16
CA THR A 112 -13.86 4.14 -23.41
C THR A 112 -12.50 4.04 -22.73
N LYS A 113 -11.55 4.90 -23.11
CA LYS A 113 -10.24 4.97 -22.45
C LYS A 113 -10.40 5.34 -20.97
N ILE A 114 -9.88 4.48 -20.08
CA ILE A 114 -9.84 4.74 -18.64
C ILE A 114 -8.97 5.98 -18.40
N LYS A 115 -9.59 7.07 -17.95
CA LYS A 115 -8.87 8.20 -17.38
C LYS A 115 -9.03 8.13 -15.87
N LEU A 116 -7.90 8.00 -15.16
CA LEU A 116 -7.89 8.16 -13.72
C LEU A 116 -8.45 9.55 -13.41
N ASP A 117 -9.51 9.59 -12.62
CA ASP A 117 -10.14 10.85 -12.22
C ASP A 117 -9.11 11.72 -11.51
N ARG A 118 -8.99 13.00 -11.93
CA ARG A 118 -8.01 13.93 -11.38
C ARG A 118 -8.18 14.09 -9.87
N VAL A 119 -9.43 14.08 -9.38
CA VAL A 119 -9.68 14.19 -7.94
C VAL A 119 -9.17 12.96 -7.19
N THR A 120 -9.40 11.77 -7.74
CA THR A 120 -8.87 10.52 -7.20
C THR A 120 -7.33 10.51 -7.20
N ALA A 121 -6.70 10.95 -8.29
CA ALA A 121 -5.25 11.07 -8.37
C ALA A 121 -4.71 12.06 -7.33
N VAL A 122 -5.24 13.29 -7.29
CA VAL A 122 -4.84 14.34 -6.34
C VAL A 122 -5.02 13.89 -4.90
N TRP A 123 -6.10 13.17 -4.58
CA TRP A 123 -6.30 12.61 -3.25
C TRP A 123 -5.21 11.60 -2.88
N ILE A 124 -4.96 10.61 -3.74
CA ILE A 124 -3.96 9.56 -3.46
C ILE A 124 -2.57 10.19 -3.32
N TYR A 125 -2.17 11.04 -4.27
CA TYR A 125 -0.86 11.70 -4.23
C TYR A 125 -0.73 12.65 -3.04
N GLY A 126 -1.76 13.44 -2.75
CA GLY A 126 -1.78 14.37 -1.62
C GLY A 126 -1.69 13.63 -0.29
N PHE A 127 -2.50 12.59 -0.10
CA PHE A 127 -2.49 11.78 1.12
C PHE A 127 -1.13 11.09 1.34
N LEU A 128 -0.59 10.44 0.30
CA LEU A 128 0.72 9.79 0.39
C LEU A 128 1.84 10.80 0.66
N SER A 129 1.76 12.01 0.09
CA SER A 129 2.73 13.08 0.35
C SER A 129 2.68 13.53 1.80
N VAL A 130 1.48 13.74 2.37
CA VAL A 130 1.30 14.09 3.79
C VAL A 130 1.85 12.99 4.70
N VAL A 131 1.52 11.73 4.43
CA VAL A 131 2.05 10.59 5.20
C VAL A 131 3.57 10.55 5.14
N MET A 132 4.16 10.75 3.94
CA MET A 132 5.61 10.78 3.76
C MET A 132 6.24 11.91 4.58
N LEU A 133 5.67 13.12 4.56
CA LEU A 133 6.16 14.25 5.36
C LEU A 133 6.10 13.96 6.86
N VAL A 134 4.99 13.39 7.35
CA VAL A 134 4.84 13.00 8.77
C VAL A 134 5.88 11.96 9.17
N VAL A 135 6.10 10.96 8.33
CA VAL A 135 7.07 9.89 8.56
C VAL A 135 8.50 10.44 8.58
N VAL A 136 8.86 11.29 7.62
CA VAL A 136 10.18 11.95 7.56
C VAL A 136 10.38 12.85 8.79
N ALA A 137 9.38 13.64 9.16
CA ALA A 137 9.43 14.49 10.35
C ALA A 137 9.63 13.66 11.63
N ALA A 138 8.93 12.54 11.77
CA ALA A 138 9.11 11.63 12.89
C ALA A 138 10.54 11.04 12.94
N VAL A 139 11.07 10.61 11.80
CA VAL A 139 12.45 10.08 11.71
C VAL A 139 13.47 11.16 12.08
N MET A 140 13.34 12.37 11.54
CA MET A 140 14.21 13.50 11.86
C MET A 140 14.16 13.84 13.34
N ALA A 141 12.97 14.02 13.92
CA ALA A 141 12.79 14.36 15.34
C ALA A 141 13.50 13.36 16.27
N THR A 142 13.51 12.07 15.90
CA THR A 142 14.16 11.04 16.71
C THR A 142 15.66 10.93 16.53
N THR A 143 16.19 11.40 15.38
CA THR A 143 17.62 11.40 15.10
C THR A 143 18.30 12.56 15.82
N TYR A 144 17.68 13.76 15.78
CA TYR A 144 18.17 14.94 16.48
C TYR A 144 17.98 14.86 18.00
N GLY A 145 16.90 14.24 18.49
CA GLY A 145 16.68 14.07 19.94
C GLY A 145 17.63 13.10 20.65
N LYS A 146 18.50 12.38 19.92
CA LYS A 146 19.52 11.48 20.48
C LYS A 146 20.91 12.13 20.61
N GLN A 147 21.11 13.31 20.03
CA GLN A 147 22.40 14.02 20.02
C GLN A 147 22.51 15.11 21.10
N ASN A 148 21.42 15.42 21.81
CA ASN A 148 21.40 16.23 23.02
C ASN A 148 21.23 15.33 24.24
#